data_AF-A0AAW0ECN4-F1
#
_entry.id   AF-A0AAW0ECN4-F1
#
_cell.length_a   1.000
_cell.length_b   1.000
_cell.length_c   1.000
_cell.angle_alpha   90.00
_cell.angle_beta   90.00
_cell.angle_gamma   90.00
#
_symmetry.space_group_name_H-M   'P 1'
#
loop_
_entity.id
_entity.type
_entity.pdbx_description
1 polymer ?
#
loop_
_entity_poly.entity_id
_entity_poly.type
_entity_poly.pdbx_seq_one_letter_code
_entity_poly.pdbx_strand_id
1 'polypeptide(L)'
;MIDSPSSSSSDSPALTGVDFYNARRAKWLTPTVPPRAPEPSSSRRKLEQVLSAPDALTSDEVWFGSVEKIWKGLGAGGRLKRRLPMRLVVCFIALRRLHCDTKRQMKIKIVHLSWMRDQTWPSGEVAPEPDDELVEPPPAPIIQPTSATSSGISTPWTLVGEENDREVEGSREP
;
A
#
# COMPACT_ATOMS: atom_id res chain seq x y z
N MET A 1 22.35 -21.21 66.47
CA MET A 1 22.00 -22.19 65.42
C MET A 1 20.49 -22.34 65.39
N ILE A 2 19.81 -21.55 64.56
CA ILE A 2 18.46 -21.86 64.10
C ILE A 2 18.43 -21.35 62.66
N ASP A 3 18.69 -22.26 61.72
CA ASP A 3 18.55 -22.01 60.28
C ASP A 3 17.05 -22.04 59.93
N SER A 4 16.53 -20.92 59.44
CA SER A 4 15.18 -20.86 58.87
C SER A 4 15.25 -21.30 57.40
N PRO A 5 14.53 -22.35 56.97
CA PRO A 5 14.60 -22.80 55.60
C PRO A 5 13.76 -21.90 54.69
N SER A 6 14.44 -21.44 53.63
CA SER A 6 13.88 -20.97 52.38
C SER A 6 12.82 -21.93 51.84
N SER A 7 11.57 -21.49 51.68
CA SER A 7 10.58 -22.14 50.82
C SER A 7 9.48 -21.15 50.46
N SER A 8 9.83 -20.13 49.67
CA SER A 8 8.84 -19.45 48.82
C SER A 8 8.66 -20.30 47.57
N SER A 9 8.03 -21.46 47.73
CA SER A 9 7.53 -22.27 46.63
C SER A 9 6.40 -21.49 45.95
N SER A 10 6.74 -20.84 44.85
CA SER A 10 5.79 -20.24 43.92
C SER A 10 4.95 -21.36 43.28
N ASP A 11 3.99 -21.89 44.02
CA ASP A 11 2.88 -22.70 43.49
C ASP A 11 1.98 -21.79 42.64
N SER A 12 2.49 -21.41 41.46
CA SER A 12 1.65 -20.86 40.42
C SER A 12 0.92 -22.03 39.79
N PRO A 13 -0.41 -22.14 39.93
CA PRO A 13 -1.16 -23.24 39.33
C PRO A 13 -0.83 -23.27 37.85
N ALA A 14 -0.50 -24.46 37.32
CA ALA A 14 -0.19 -24.64 35.92
C ALA A 14 -1.35 -24.09 35.09
N LEU A 15 -1.16 -22.91 34.50
CA LEU A 15 -2.18 -22.24 33.71
C LEU A 15 -2.58 -23.20 32.59
N THR A 16 -3.86 -23.56 32.56
CA THR A 16 -4.39 -24.46 31.53
C THR A 16 -4.50 -23.70 30.20
N GLY A 17 -4.58 -24.40 29.08
CA GLY A 17 -4.81 -23.76 27.77
C GLY A 17 -6.05 -22.86 27.74
N VAL A 18 -7.07 -23.20 28.54
CA VAL A 18 -8.29 -22.40 28.71
C VAL A 18 -8.00 -21.09 29.42
N ASP A 19 -7.12 -21.08 30.42
CA ASP A 19 -6.73 -19.87 31.15
C ASP A 19 -5.98 -18.89 30.26
N PHE A 20 -5.07 -19.38 29.39
CA PHE A 20 -4.41 -18.55 28.38
C PHE A 20 -5.39 -17.95 27.37
N TYR A 21 -6.39 -18.73 26.93
CA TYR A 21 -7.43 -18.23 26.04
C TYR A 21 -8.28 -17.15 26.72
N ASN A 22 -8.71 -17.38 27.96
CA ASN A 22 -9.50 -16.41 28.74
C ASN A 22 -8.72 -15.13 29.01
N ALA A 23 -7.44 -15.23 29.39
CA ALA A 23 -6.58 -14.07 29.61
C ALA A 23 -6.38 -13.23 28.33
N ARG A 24 -6.19 -13.89 27.18
CA ARG A 24 -6.08 -13.22 25.88
C ARG A 24 -7.40 -12.58 25.46
N ARG A 25 -8.51 -13.30 25.62
CA ARG A 25 -9.85 -12.81 25.31
C ARG A 25 -10.20 -11.61 26.17
N ALA A 26 -9.87 -11.63 27.47
CA ALA A 26 -10.00 -10.47 28.34
C ALA A 26 -9.20 -9.29 27.79
N LYS A 27 -7.94 -9.48 27.38
CA LYS A 27 -7.12 -8.42 26.76
C LYS A 27 -7.72 -7.85 25.46
N TRP A 28 -8.37 -8.69 24.64
CA TRP A 28 -9.03 -8.24 23.41
C TRP A 28 -10.35 -7.50 23.67
N LEU A 29 -11.07 -7.90 24.71
CA LEU A 29 -12.34 -7.29 25.08
C LEU A 29 -12.18 -6.04 25.93
N THR A 30 -11.03 -5.85 26.58
CA THR A 30 -10.72 -4.61 27.29
C THR A 30 -10.79 -3.45 26.28
N PRO A 31 -11.75 -2.53 26.42
CA PRO A 31 -11.83 -1.36 25.55
C PRO A 31 -10.56 -0.55 25.77
N THR A 32 -9.63 -0.69 24.83
CA THR A 32 -8.39 0.07 24.86
C THR A 32 -8.76 1.49 24.49
N VAL A 33 -8.68 2.41 25.46
CA VAL A 33 -8.80 3.84 25.17
C VAL A 33 -7.76 4.14 24.09
N PRO A 34 -8.18 4.54 22.88
CA PRO A 34 -7.24 4.77 21.81
C PRO A 34 -6.24 5.83 22.29
N PRO A 35 -4.93 5.61 22.14
CA PRO A 35 -3.94 6.59 22.56
C PRO A 35 -4.29 7.93 21.92
N ARG A 36 -4.35 8.98 22.74
CA ARG A 36 -4.72 10.33 22.30
C ARG A 36 -3.91 10.68 21.07
N ALA A 37 -4.60 11.02 19.98
CA ALA A 37 -3.94 11.36 18.73
C ALA A 37 -2.98 12.55 18.98
N PRO A 38 -1.69 12.43 18.58
CA PRO A 38 -0.74 13.50 18.83
C PRO A 38 -1.07 14.72 17.98
N GLU A 39 -0.98 15.91 18.58
CA GLU A 39 -1.24 17.23 17.98
C GLU A 39 -0.58 17.39 16.60
N PRO A 40 -1.33 17.62 15.50
CA PRO A 40 -0.79 17.59 14.14
C PRO A 40 0.39 18.55 13.98
N SER A 41 1.44 18.10 13.27
CA SER A 41 2.60 18.93 12.96
C SER A 41 2.20 20.11 12.08
N SER A 42 2.97 21.21 12.11
CA SER A 42 2.70 22.39 11.29
C SER A 42 2.61 22.07 9.79
N SER A 43 3.51 21.21 9.28
CA SER A 43 3.48 20.70 7.90
C SER A 43 2.19 19.93 7.61
N ARG A 44 1.72 19.10 8.55
CA ARG A 44 0.46 18.36 8.41
C ARG A 44 -0.74 19.31 8.39
N ARG A 45 -0.78 20.32 9.27
CA ARG A 45 -1.84 21.33 9.27
C ARG A 45 -1.90 22.10 7.95
N LYS A 46 -0.75 22.48 7.39
CA LYS A 46 -0.68 23.14 6.07
C LYS A 46 -1.22 22.23 4.97
N LEU A 47 -0.86 20.96 4.98
CA LEU A 47 -1.35 19.99 4.00
C LEU A 47 -2.86 19.75 4.14
N GLU A 48 -3.36 19.63 5.37
CA GLU A 48 -4.79 19.51 5.65
C GLU A 48 -5.55 20.76 5.19
N GLN A 49 -5.00 21.95 5.43
CA GLN A 49 -5.58 23.22 4.97
C GLN A 49 -5.67 23.26 3.44
N VAL A 50 -4.58 22.94 2.74
CA VAL A 50 -4.53 22.91 1.28
C VAL A 50 -5.53 21.90 0.71
N LEU A 51 -5.59 20.69 1.28
CA LEU A 51 -6.50 19.64 0.81
C LEU A 51 -7.96 19.84 1.22
N SER A 52 -8.22 20.69 2.22
CA SER A 52 -9.58 21.06 2.63
C SER A 52 -10.25 22.07 1.70
N ALA A 53 -9.46 22.75 0.85
CA ALA A 53 -9.98 23.71 -0.10
C ALA A 53 -10.77 22.96 -1.21
N PRO A 54 -12.01 23.37 -1.53
CA PRO A 54 -12.87 22.66 -2.47
C PRO A 54 -12.32 22.66 -3.91
N ASP A 55 -11.47 23.64 -4.23
CA ASP A 55 -10.77 23.83 -5.49
C ASP A 55 -9.41 23.12 -5.54
N ALA A 56 -8.96 22.48 -4.46
CA ALA A 56 -7.64 21.83 -4.39
C ALA A 56 -7.47 20.70 -5.42
N LEU A 57 -8.56 20.08 -5.86
CA LEU A 57 -8.55 19.02 -6.88
C LEU A 57 -8.39 19.56 -8.31
N THR A 58 -8.77 20.82 -8.53
CA THR A 58 -8.86 21.43 -9.87
C THR A 58 -7.78 22.48 -10.09
N SER A 59 -7.26 23.07 -9.02
CA SER A 59 -6.22 24.10 -9.08
C SER A 59 -4.84 23.48 -9.31
N ASP A 60 -4.30 23.67 -10.51
CA ASP A 60 -2.94 23.29 -10.86
C ASP A 60 -1.90 24.00 -9.97
N GLU A 61 -2.15 25.25 -9.59
CA GLU A 61 -1.24 26.04 -8.74
C GLU A 61 -1.04 25.39 -7.37
N VAL A 62 -2.13 24.89 -6.79
CA VAL A 62 -2.09 24.16 -5.51
C VAL A 62 -1.25 22.89 -5.62
N TRP A 63 -1.45 22.16 -6.73
CA TRP A 63 -0.72 20.93 -7.01
C TRP A 63 0.80 21.19 -7.14
N PHE A 64 1.21 22.08 -8.04
CA PHE A 64 2.63 22.39 -8.27
C PHE A 64 3.29 23.08 -7.07
N GLY A 65 2.55 23.94 -6.36
CA GLY A 65 3.08 24.73 -5.27
C GLY A 65 3.47 23.90 -4.04
N SER A 66 2.66 22.89 -3.70
CA SER A 66 2.74 22.21 -2.40
C SER A 66 2.60 20.70 -2.47
N VAL A 67 1.60 20.18 -3.19
CA VAL A 67 1.31 18.74 -3.23
C VAL A 67 2.41 17.96 -3.95
N GLU A 68 2.92 18.47 -5.08
CA GLU A 68 3.97 17.84 -5.88
C GLU A 68 5.27 17.69 -5.09
N LYS A 69 5.65 18.69 -4.29
CA LYS A 69 6.87 18.66 -3.46
C LYS A 69 6.79 17.59 -2.38
N ILE A 70 5.66 17.52 -1.69
CA ILE A 70 5.41 16.50 -0.67
C ILE A 70 5.43 15.12 -1.31
N TRP A 71 4.77 14.98 -2.46
CA TRP A 71 4.74 13.73 -3.21
C TRP A 71 6.14 13.28 -3.65
N LYS A 72 6.96 14.18 -4.22
CA LYS A 72 8.35 13.89 -4.59
C LYS A 72 9.17 13.43 -3.38
N GLY A 73 9.00 14.08 -2.23
CA GLY A 73 9.63 13.66 -0.98
C GLY A 73 9.23 12.24 -0.55
N LEU A 74 7.95 11.89 -0.66
CA LEU A 74 7.45 10.54 -0.35
C LEU A 74 7.95 9.50 -1.36
N GLY A 75 7.93 9.81 -2.64
CA GLY A 75 8.41 8.94 -3.72
C GLY A 75 9.91 8.69 -3.66
N ALA A 76 10.69 9.64 -3.15
CA ALA A 76 12.13 9.51 -2.92
C ALA A 76 12.48 8.66 -1.67
N GLY A 77 11.47 8.02 -1.03
CA GLY A 77 11.67 7.23 0.19
C GLY A 77 11.59 8.05 1.48
N GLY A 78 11.25 9.34 1.40
CA GLY A 78 11.01 10.17 2.57
C GLY A 78 9.86 9.59 3.41
N ARG A 79 10.15 9.21 4.64
CA ARG A 79 9.15 8.68 5.57
C ARG A 79 8.52 9.83 6.34
N LEU A 80 7.19 9.91 6.33
CA LEU A 80 6.50 10.82 7.22
C LEU A 80 6.75 10.39 8.67
N LYS A 81 7.20 11.33 9.50
CA LYS A 81 7.34 11.10 10.95
C LYS A 81 6.03 10.65 11.61
N ARG A 82 4.88 10.91 10.98
CA ARG A 82 3.56 10.50 11.45
C ARG A 82 2.70 9.95 10.32
N ARG A 83 1.87 8.96 10.66
CA ARG A 83 0.90 8.38 9.72
C ARG A 83 -0.12 9.46 9.31
N LEU A 84 -0.36 9.56 8.00
CA LEU A 84 -1.44 10.38 7.45
C LEU A 84 -2.79 9.67 7.67
N PRO A 85 -3.87 10.39 7.97
CA PRO A 85 -5.21 9.82 7.96
C PRO A 85 -5.55 9.28 6.56
N MET A 86 -6.22 8.13 6.52
CA MET A 86 -6.58 7.43 5.28
C MET A 86 -7.28 8.33 4.26
N ARG A 87 -8.13 9.25 4.73
CA ARG A 87 -8.81 10.23 3.87
C ARG A 87 -7.85 11.05 3.02
N LEU A 88 -6.76 11.53 3.61
CA LEU A 88 -5.75 12.32 2.88
C LEU A 88 -4.96 11.44 1.92
N VAL A 89 -4.64 10.20 2.31
CA VAL A 89 -3.95 9.26 1.43
C VAL A 89 -4.79 8.95 0.19
N VAL A 90 -6.09 8.67 0.37
CA VAL A 90 -7.03 8.46 -0.73
C VAL A 90 -7.13 9.71 -1.61
N CYS A 91 -7.22 10.89 -1.01
CA CYS A 91 -7.22 12.16 -1.74
C CYS A 91 -5.93 12.30 -2.59
N PHE A 92 -4.74 12.11 -2.00
CA PHE A 92 -3.47 12.14 -2.74
C PHE A 92 -3.41 11.17 -3.92
N ILE A 93 -3.86 9.94 -3.72
CA ILE A 93 -3.89 8.91 -4.78
C ILE A 93 -4.86 9.34 -5.88
N ALA A 94 -6.04 9.86 -5.52
CA ALA A 94 -7.04 10.34 -6.47
C ALA A 94 -6.54 11.56 -7.27
N LEU A 95 -5.95 12.57 -6.60
CA LEU A 95 -5.33 13.71 -7.29
C LEU A 95 -4.24 13.25 -8.26
N ARG A 96 -3.36 12.33 -7.84
CA ARG A 96 -2.31 11.82 -8.73
C ARG A 96 -2.90 11.10 -9.93
N ARG A 97 -3.93 10.28 -9.75
CA ARG A 97 -4.58 9.58 -10.85
C ARG A 97 -5.17 10.58 -11.85
N LEU A 98 -5.85 11.62 -11.37
CA LEU A 98 -6.43 12.67 -12.21
C LEU A 98 -5.36 13.45 -12.98
N HIS A 99 -4.25 13.80 -12.32
CA HIS A 99 -3.16 14.58 -12.93
C HIS A 99 -2.29 13.76 -13.89
N CYS A 100 -2.08 12.47 -13.59
CA CYS A 100 -1.42 11.55 -14.52
C CYS A 100 -2.27 11.35 -15.78
N ASP A 101 -3.60 11.33 -15.66
CA ASP A 101 -4.50 11.17 -16.79
C ASP A 101 -4.49 12.41 -17.70
N THR A 102 -4.59 13.63 -17.16
CA THR A 102 -4.47 14.86 -17.96
C THR A 102 -3.15 14.97 -18.70
N LYS A 103 -2.01 14.61 -18.08
CA LYS A 103 -0.71 14.57 -18.78
C LYS A 103 -0.60 13.46 -19.82
N ARG A 104 -1.26 12.31 -19.62
CA ARG A 104 -1.30 11.22 -20.61
C ARG A 104 -2.12 11.61 -21.84
N GLN A 105 -3.28 12.21 -21.62
CA GLN A 105 -4.16 12.73 -22.67
C GLN A 105 -3.48 13.84 -23.47
N MET A 106 -2.66 14.67 -22.83
CA MET A 106 -1.95 15.75 -23.52
C MET A 106 -0.90 15.22 -24.52
N LYS A 107 -0.21 14.11 -24.21
CA LYS A 107 0.70 13.46 -25.18
C LYS A 107 -0.05 12.90 -26.38
N ILE A 108 -1.18 12.25 -26.16
CA ILE A 108 -2.03 11.73 -27.25
C ILE A 108 -2.56 12.87 -28.12
N LYS A 109 -3.01 13.97 -27.50
CA LYS A 109 -3.47 15.16 -28.22
C LYS A 109 -2.35 15.86 -28.99
N ILE A 110 -1.14 15.95 -28.44
CA ILE A 110 0.02 16.51 -29.15
C ILE A 110 0.39 15.61 -30.33
N VAL A 111 0.48 14.29 -30.13
CA VAL A 111 0.73 13.34 -31.24
C VAL A 111 -0.36 13.46 -32.31
N HIS A 112 -1.63 13.51 -31.92
CA HIS A 112 -2.75 13.65 -32.85
C HIS A 112 -2.78 15.02 -33.55
N LEU A 113 -2.41 16.11 -32.87
CA LEU A 113 -2.31 17.45 -33.48
C LEU A 113 -1.10 17.56 -34.40
N SER A 114 0.04 16.98 -34.02
CA SER A 114 1.21 16.85 -34.90
C SER A 114 0.85 16.01 -36.14
N TRP A 115 0.11 14.92 -35.95
CA TRP A 115 -0.40 14.06 -37.01
C TRP A 115 -1.35 14.80 -37.95
N MET A 116 -2.32 15.58 -37.42
CA MET A 116 -3.21 16.39 -38.24
C MET A 116 -2.51 17.56 -38.95
N ARG A 117 -1.42 18.08 -38.38
CA ARG A 117 -0.76 19.28 -38.90
C ARG A 117 0.34 18.98 -39.92
N ASP A 118 1.08 17.89 -39.78
CA ASP A 118 2.14 17.52 -40.72
C ASP A 118 1.63 16.84 -42.00
N GLN A 119 0.31 16.64 -42.16
CA GLN A 119 -0.29 15.96 -43.32
C GLN A 119 0.43 14.64 -43.67
N THR A 120 1.07 14.00 -42.68
CA THR A 120 1.98 12.86 -42.90
C THR A 120 1.22 11.59 -43.22
N TRP A 121 -0.11 11.62 -43.14
CA TRP A 121 -0.96 10.65 -43.81
C TRP A 121 -1.45 11.25 -45.12
N PRO A 122 -1.09 10.69 -46.29
CA PRO A 122 -1.59 11.20 -47.55
C PRO A 122 -3.12 11.08 -47.53
N SER A 123 -3.81 12.21 -47.73
CA SER A 123 -5.26 12.23 -47.92
C SER A 123 -5.61 11.36 -49.13
N GLY A 124 -5.97 10.10 -48.89
CA GLY A 124 -6.29 9.12 -49.93
C GLY A 124 -5.77 7.70 -49.67
N GLU A 125 -4.82 7.49 -48.76
CA GLU A 125 -4.42 6.12 -48.40
C GLU A 125 -5.23 5.60 -47.21
N VAL A 126 -5.91 4.48 -47.47
CA VAL A 126 -6.53 3.65 -46.43
C VAL A 126 -5.43 3.20 -45.49
N ALA A 127 -5.60 3.50 -44.19
CA ALA A 127 -4.69 2.98 -43.19
C ALA A 127 -4.66 1.44 -43.29
N PRO A 128 -3.48 0.80 -43.29
CA PRO A 128 -3.40 -0.65 -43.17
C PRO A 128 -4.30 -1.09 -42.02
N GLU A 129 -5.11 -2.12 -42.22
CA GLU A 129 -5.92 -2.64 -41.13
C GLU A 129 -4.97 -2.99 -39.98
N PRO A 130 -5.30 -2.58 -38.74
CA PRO A 130 -4.42 -2.84 -37.61
C PRO A 130 -4.20 -4.35 -37.50
N ASP A 131 -2.93 -4.78 -37.45
CA ASP A 131 -2.51 -6.18 -37.19
C ASP A 131 -2.96 -6.72 -35.81
N ASP A 132 -3.84 -6.00 -35.10
CA ASP A 132 -4.60 -6.47 -33.93
C ASP A 132 -5.76 -7.40 -34.33
N GLU A 133 -5.67 -8.09 -35.47
CA GLU A 133 -6.36 -9.37 -35.64
C GLU A 133 -5.72 -10.37 -34.67
N LEU A 134 -6.28 -10.41 -33.46
CA LEU A 134 -6.19 -11.55 -32.56
C LEU A 134 -6.57 -12.79 -33.37
N VAL A 135 -5.56 -13.53 -33.86
CA VAL A 135 -5.74 -14.87 -34.39
C VAL A 135 -6.48 -15.65 -33.32
N GLU A 136 -7.78 -15.85 -33.54
CA GLU A 136 -8.63 -16.55 -32.60
C GLU A 136 -8.07 -17.97 -32.47
N PRO A 137 -7.64 -18.40 -31.27
CA PRO A 137 -7.08 -19.73 -31.11
C PRO A 137 -8.12 -20.75 -31.58
N PRO A 138 -7.70 -21.82 -32.30
CA PRO A 138 -8.63 -22.82 -32.82
C PRO A 138 -9.55 -23.33 -31.70
N PRO A 139 -10.83 -23.60 -31.99
CA PRO A 139 -11.80 -24.00 -30.97
C PRO A 139 -11.25 -25.20 -30.21
N ALA A 140 -11.04 -25.02 -28.91
CA ALA A 140 -10.53 -26.07 -28.05
C ALA A 140 -11.44 -27.31 -28.17
N PRO A 141 -10.87 -28.53 -28.22
CA PRO A 141 -11.67 -29.75 -28.20
C PRO A 141 -12.55 -29.75 -26.95
N ILE A 142 -13.85 -29.95 -27.14
CA ILE A 142 -14.86 -30.02 -26.09
C ILE A 142 -14.52 -31.20 -25.17
N ILE A 143 -13.88 -30.94 -24.03
CA ILE A 143 -13.67 -31.93 -22.97
C ILE A 143 -15.00 -32.06 -22.23
N GLN A 144 -15.69 -33.18 -22.49
CA GLN A 144 -16.91 -33.54 -21.77
C GLN A 144 -16.61 -33.72 -20.26
N PRO A 145 -17.52 -33.29 -19.36
CA PRO A 145 -17.32 -33.44 -17.93
C PRO A 145 -17.51 -34.91 -17.52
N THR A 146 -16.42 -35.65 -17.36
CA THR A 146 -16.45 -36.90 -16.61
C THR A 146 -16.42 -36.58 -15.13
N SER A 147 -17.53 -36.85 -14.45
CA SER A 147 -17.61 -36.81 -13.00
C SER A 147 -16.74 -37.94 -12.43
N ALA A 148 -15.73 -37.63 -11.63
CA ALA A 148 -15.33 -38.39 -10.44
C ALA A 148 -14.07 -37.83 -9.75
N THR A 149 -14.09 -37.92 -8.42
CA THR A 149 -12.94 -38.11 -7.51
C THR A 149 -12.21 -36.86 -7.00
N SER A 150 -12.78 -36.30 -5.93
CA SER A 150 -12.13 -36.08 -4.63
C SER A 150 -10.65 -36.45 -4.52
N SER A 151 -9.78 -35.48 -4.23
CA SER A 151 -8.69 -35.59 -3.23
C SER A 151 -8.05 -34.22 -2.95
N GLY A 152 -7.69 -34.02 -1.68
CA GLY A 152 -7.49 -32.72 -1.06
C GLY A 152 -6.26 -31.93 -1.48
N ILE A 153 -6.45 -30.61 -1.53
CA ILE A 153 -5.37 -29.62 -1.57
C ILE A 153 -5.00 -29.28 -0.12
N SER A 154 -3.92 -29.89 0.32
CA SER A 154 -3.17 -29.53 1.51
C SER A 154 -2.12 -28.50 1.09
N THR A 155 -2.31 -27.23 1.44
CA THR A 155 -1.26 -26.20 1.32
C THR A 155 -0.21 -26.39 2.42
N PRO A 156 1.06 -26.67 2.08
CA PRO A 156 2.15 -26.67 3.06
C PRO A 156 2.64 -25.24 3.25
N TRP A 157 2.33 -24.64 4.42
CA TRP A 157 3.07 -23.47 4.87
C TRP A 157 4.37 -23.97 5.50
N THR A 158 5.41 -24.06 4.68
CA THR A 158 6.77 -24.27 5.17
C THR A 158 7.23 -23.01 5.89
N LEU A 159 7.14 -23.14 7.20
CA LEU A 159 7.86 -22.41 8.22
C LEU A 159 9.36 -22.54 7.94
N VAL A 160 9.99 -21.47 7.46
CA VAL A 160 11.44 -21.26 7.57
C VAL A 160 11.63 -20.13 8.56
N GLY A 161 11.92 -20.53 9.81
CA GLY A 161 12.57 -19.68 10.79
C GLY A 161 14.09 -19.74 10.63
N GLU A 162 14.77 -18.94 11.47
CA GLU A 162 16.22 -18.81 11.65
C GLU A 162 16.95 -18.05 10.51
N GLU A 163 17.87 -17.12 10.76
CA GLU A 163 18.71 -16.92 11.94
C GLU A 163 19.18 -15.45 12.05
N ASN A 164 19.61 -15.18 13.26
CA ASN A 164 20.14 -13.96 13.87
C ASN A 164 21.51 -13.51 13.31
N ASP A 165 21.96 -12.37 13.80
CA ASP A 165 23.37 -11.92 13.88
C ASP A 165 24.02 -11.20 12.68
N ARG A 166 24.11 -9.87 12.81
CA ARG A 166 25.39 -9.16 12.75
C ARG A 166 25.32 -7.80 13.43
N GLU A 167 25.89 -7.74 14.62
CA GLU A 167 26.54 -6.55 15.16
C GLU A 167 27.54 -6.01 14.13
N VAL A 168 27.49 -4.71 13.86
CA VAL A 168 28.69 -3.92 13.55
C VAL A 168 28.65 -2.72 14.48
N GLU A 169 29.34 -2.90 15.59
CA GLU A 169 29.85 -1.86 16.46
C GLU A 169 30.89 -1.04 15.67
N GLY A 170 30.66 0.26 15.58
CA GLY A 170 31.52 1.21 14.88
C GLY A 170 31.67 2.47 15.71
N SER A 171 32.38 2.34 16.83
CA SER A 171 32.93 3.45 17.59
C SER A 171 33.76 4.37 16.69
N ARG A 172 33.68 5.69 16.91
CA ARG A 172 34.79 6.54 17.38
C ARG A 172 34.62 8.01 16.94
N GLU A 173 34.15 8.82 17.88
CA GLU A 173 34.54 10.24 18.07
C GLU A 173 36.05 10.35 18.40
N PRO A 174 36.67 11.55 18.46
CA PRO A 174 36.12 12.90 18.30
C PRO A 174 36.56 13.66 17.04
#